data_AF-A0A520NNL3-F1
#
_entry.id   AF-A0A520NNL3-F1
#
_cell.length_a   1.000
_cell.length_b   1.000
_cell.length_c   1.000
_cell.angle_alpha   90.00
_cell.angle_beta   90.00
_cell.angle_gamma   90.00
#
_symmetry.space_group_name_H-M   'P 1'
#
loop_
_entity.id
_entity.type
_entity.pdbx_description
1 polymer ?
#
loop_
_entity_poly.entity_id
_entity_poly.type
_entity_poly.pdbx_seq_one_letter_code
_entity_poly.pdbx_strand_id
1 'polypeptide(L)' 'MAKHEHGSMDTEVQEKTFEGFISWVTKTAIFCVVALVFIALVNG' A
#
# COMPACT_ATOMS: atom_id res chain seq x y z
N MET A 1 -1.81 36.79 -0.88
CA MET A 1 -2.33 35.50 -1.37
C MET A 1 -1.26 34.92 -2.28
N ALA A 2 -0.53 33.89 -1.84
CA ALA A 2 0.45 33.23 -2.72
C ALA A 2 -0.28 32.72 -3.97
N LYS A 3 0.24 33.04 -5.15
CA LYS A 3 -0.37 32.73 -6.44
C LYS A 3 -0.17 31.23 -6.72
N HIS A 4 -1.02 30.40 -6.13
CA HIS A 4 -1.00 28.96 -6.36
C HIS A 4 -1.64 28.66 -7.72
N GLU A 5 -0.89 28.05 -8.64
CA GLU A 5 -1.43 27.52 -9.89
C GLU A 5 -2.03 26.14 -9.63
N HIS A 6 -3.33 26.02 -9.92
CA HIS A 6 -4.06 24.76 -9.73
C HIS A 6 -3.39 23.64 -10.54
N GLY A 7 -3.09 22.52 -9.89
CA GLY A 7 -2.41 21.38 -10.51
C GLY A 7 -0.88 21.46 -10.53
N SER A 8 -0.28 22.58 -10.12
CA SER A 8 1.17 22.74 -9.99
C SER A 8 1.68 22.46 -8.57
N MET A 9 0.88 21.82 -7.72
CA MET A 9 1.32 21.41 -6.38
C MET A 9 2.37 20.30 -6.51
N ASP A 10 3.42 20.38 -5.70
CA ASP A 10 4.36 19.27 -5.55
C ASP A 10 3.65 18.06 -4.90
N THR A 11 3.75 16.90 -5.56
CA THR A 11 3.11 15.63 -5.18
C THR A 11 4.08 14.58 -4.65
N GLU A 12 5.36 14.91 -4.45
CA GLU A 12 6.41 13.94 -4.09
C GLU A 12 6.05 13.11 -2.83
N VAL A 13 5.46 13.73 -1.82
CA VAL A 13 5.06 13.05 -0.57
C VAL A 13 3.89 12.09 -0.81
N GLN A 14 2.92 12.49 -1.63
CA GLN A 14 1.74 11.71 -1.97
C GLN A 14 2.13 10.48 -2.77
N GLU A 15 3.02 10.63 -3.75
CA GLU A 15 3.55 9.54 -4.56
C GLU A 15 4.30 8.52 -3.70
N LYS A 16 5.25 8.97 -2.87
CA LYS A 16 5.98 8.09 -1.95
C LYS A 16 5.07 7.37 -0.95
N THR A 17 4.04 8.06 -0.46
CA THR A 17 3.06 7.47 0.44
C THR A 17 2.25 6.38 -0.27
N PHE A 18 1.85 6.62 -1.51
CA PHE A 18 1.12 5.64 -2.32
C PHE A 18 1.98 4.40 -2.61
N GLU A 19 3.25 4.59 -2.99
CA GLU A 19 4.20 3.48 -3.18
C GLU A 19 4.35 2.64 -1.90
N GLY A 20 4.50 3.30 -0.75
CA GLY A 20 4.56 2.65 0.56
C GLY A 20 3.27 1.87 0.89
N PHE A 21 2.12 2.47 0.62
CA PHE A 21 0.81 1.84 0.81
C PHE A 21 0.67 0.57 -0.04
N ILE A 22 0.99 0.62 -1.33
CA ILE A 22 0.92 -0.55 -2.23
C ILE A 22 1.84 -1.66 -1.72
N SER A 23 3.09 -1.34 -1.37
CA SER A 23 4.03 -2.32 -0.80
C SER A 23 3.49 -3.01 0.45
N TRP A 24 2.85 -2.25 1.35
CA TRP A 24 2.28 -2.77 2.58
C TRP A 24 1.06 -3.67 2.32
N VAL A 25 0.14 -3.24 1.45
CA VAL A 25 -1.06 -4.03 1.10
C VAL A 25 -0.66 -5.33 0.40
N THR A 26 0.29 -5.29 -0.54
CA THR A 26 0.78 -6.49 -1.23
C THR A 26 1.36 -7.51 -0.24
N LYS A 27 2.23 -7.08 0.68
CA LYS A 27 2.81 -7.96 1.70
C LYS A 27 1.74 -8.53 2.63
N THR A 28 0.77 -7.71 3.02
CA THR A 28 -0.36 -8.14 3.86
C THR A 28 -1.22 -9.18 3.15
N ALA A 29 -1.53 -8.98 1.86
CA ALA A 29 -2.28 -9.94 1.07
C ALA A 29 -1.55 -11.29 0.95
N ILE A 30 -0.24 -11.26 0.68
CA ILE A 30 0.59 -12.47 0.65
C ILE A 30 0.57 -13.18 2.00
N PHE A 31 0.72 -12.43 3.10
CA PHE A 31 0.66 -12.99 4.45
C PHE A 31 -0.69 -13.67 4.73
N CYS A 32 -1.80 -13.03 4.38
CA CYS A 32 -3.14 -13.63 4.54
C CYS A 32 -3.27 -14.94 3.75
N VAL A 33 -2.82 -14.99 2.51
CA VAL A 33 -2.86 -16.21 1.69
C VAL A 33 -2.01 -17.31 2.31
N VAL A 34 -0.77 -17.00 2.71
CA VAL A 34 0.13 -17.97 3.36
C VAL A 34 -0.46 -18.48 4.67
N ALA A 35 -1.05 -17.60 5.48
CA ALA A 35 -1.71 -17.98 6.73
C ALA A 35 -2.89 -18.92 6.49
N LEU A 36 -3.74 -18.63 5.49
CA LEU A 36 -4.86 -19.51 5.14
C LEU A 36 -4.39 -20.88 4.66
N VAL A 37 -3.36 -20.93 3.81
CA VAL A 37 -2.76 -22.19 3.36
C VAL A 37 -2.17 -22.97 4.54
N PHE A 38 -1.45 -22.30 5.44
CA PHE A 38 -0.89 -22.94 6.62
C PHE A 38 -1.97 -23.54 7.52
N ILE A 39 -3.05 -22.79 7.79
CA ILE A 39 -4.19 -23.29 8.57
C ILE A 39 -4.80 -24.53 7.89
N ALA A 40 -4.96 -24.52 6.57
CA ALA A 40 -5.47 -25.65 5.82
C ALA A 40 -4.54 -26.88 5.88
N LEU A 41 -3.22 -26.69 5.96
CA LEU A 41 -2.27 -27.79 6.08
C LEU A 41 -2.18 -28.38 7.49
N VAL A 42 -2.35 -27.55 8.53
CA VAL A 42 -2.20 -27.96 9.94
C VAL A 42 -3.51 -28.45 10.56
N ASN A 43 -4.65 -27.94 10.09
CA ASN A 43 -5.98 -28.23 10.66
C ASN A 43 -7.03 -28.64 9.60
N GLY A 44 -6.60 -28.89 8.36
CA GLY A 44 -7.43 -29.51 7.32
C GLY A 44 -7.42 -31.03 7.37
#